data_AF-A0AAV7ZDM8-F1
#
_entry.id   AF-A0AAV7ZDM8-F1
#
_cell.length_a   1.000
_cell.length_b   1.000
_cell.length_c   1.000
_cell.angle_alpha   90.00
_cell.angle_beta   90.00
_cell.angle_gamma   90.00
#
_symmetry.space_group_name_H-M   'P 1'
#
loop_
_entity.id
_entity.type
_entity.pdbx_description
1 polymer ?
#
loop_
_entity_poly.entity_id
_entity_poly.type
_entity_poly.pdbx_seq_one_letter_code
_entity_poly.pdbx_strand_id
1 'polypeptide(L)'
;MNRNSPHDYTESTEESLLATEDFIKYVKELNNVTNDPATTPKFVPKCDPELLMGLSYLAVKHKFAILLHVAEHVDGVLWGKELEPGCVFNTFSGLGSDISGDYSPSLLQAQRDSILCSKPLAFETQNNEKQTNSQQAFYLATLGGVQALGLEHKIGNFEIGKEFDAILINPNQQIEKSSFDVLYPRFNRRYLSKMVLSWR
;
A
#
# COMPACT_ATOMS: atom_id res chain seq x y z
N MET A 1 2.12 -1.75 -20.23
CA MET A 1 3.59 -1.62 -20.37
C MET A 1 3.93 -1.63 -21.84
N ASN A 2 4.70 -0.67 -22.31
CA ASN A 2 4.97 -0.50 -23.74
C ASN A 2 6.46 -0.43 -24.11
N ARG A 3 7.36 -0.59 -23.13
CA ARG A 3 8.80 -0.65 -23.39
C ARG A 3 9.51 -1.62 -22.47
N ASN A 4 10.69 -2.08 -22.91
CA ASN A 4 11.59 -2.94 -22.14
C ASN A 4 10.92 -4.22 -21.61
N SER A 5 9.88 -4.72 -22.27
CA SER A 5 9.12 -5.91 -21.85
C SER A 5 9.27 -7.05 -22.86
N PRO A 6 9.03 -8.31 -22.46
CA PRO A 6 8.89 -9.43 -23.40
C PRO A 6 7.87 -9.12 -24.50
N HIS A 7 8.11 -9.59 -25.73
CA HIS A 7 7.27 -9.30 -26.88
C HIS A 7 5.83 -9.83 -26.75
N ASP A 8 5.64 -10.90 -25.99
CA ASP A 8 4.34 -11.51 -25.67
C ASP A 8 3.65 -10.86 -24.45
N TYR A 9 4.30 -9.88 -23.82
CA TYR A 9 3.80 -9.19 -22.63
C TYR A 9 4.08 -7.69 -22.70
N THR A 10 3.74 -7.10 -23.84
CA THR A 10 3.82 -5.66 -24.11
C THR A 10 2.58 -5.23 -24.89
N GLU A 11 2.20 -3.97 -24.75
CA GLU A 11 1.08 -3.34 -25.45
C GLU A 11 1.53 -2.00 -26.03
N SER A 12 0.84 -1.46 -27.04
CA SER A 12 1.09 -0.10 -27.51
C SER A 12 0.49 0.95 -26.57
N THR A 13 0.96 2.20 -26.67
CA THR A 13 0.41 3.33 -25.89
C THR A 13 -1.09 3.50 -26.15
N GLU A 14 -1.49 3.44 -27.42
CA GLU A 14 -2.89 3.60 -27.83
C GLU A 14 -3.78 2.48 -27.24
N GLU A 15 -3.37 1.22 -27.40
CA GLU A 15 -4.10 0.08 -26.84
C GLU A 15 -4.25 0.19 -25.33
N SER A 16 -3.18 0.59 -24.63
CA SER A 16 -3.18 0.73 -23.17
C SER A 16 -4.15 1.80 -22.68
N LEU A 17 -4.16 2.96 -23.33
CA LEU A 17 -5.03 4.07 -22.97
C LEU A 17 -6.50 3.76 -23.27
N LEU A 18 -6.78 3.13 -24.42
CA LEU A 18 -8.13 2.70 -24.78
C LEU A 18 -8.67 1.65 -23.81
N ALA A 19 -7.88 0.61 -23.52
CA ALA A 19 -8.25 -0.43 -22.56
C ALA A 19 -8.47 0.14 -21.15
N THR A 20 -7.65 1.11 -20.75
CA THR A 20 -7.80 1.82 -19.47
C THR A 20 -9.10 2.62 -19.43
N GLU A 21 -9.44 3.37 -20.48
CA GLU A 21 -10.71 4.11 -20.56
C GLU A 21 -11.93 3.18 -20.50
N ASP A 22 -11.88 2.04 -21.19
CA ASP A 22 -12.98 1.07 -21.18
C ASP A 22 -13.13 0.40 -19.82
N PHE A 23 -12.03 0.07 -19.14
CA PHE A 23 -12.07 -0.40 -17.75
C PHE A 23 -12.68 0.64 -16.80
N ILE A 24 -12.34 1.92 -16.94
CA ILE A 24 -12.92 3.00 -16.13
C ILE A 24 -14.44 3.09 -16.34
N LYS A 25 -14.92 2.98 -17.58
CA LYS A 25 -16.36 2.97 -17.88
C LYS A 25 -17.04 1.78 -17.21
N TYR A 26 -16.47 0.58 -17.38
CA TYR A 26 -16.97 -0.64 -16.77
C TYR A 26 -17.11 -0.52 -15.24
N VAL A 27 -16.07 -0.06 -14.54
CA VAL A 27 -16.11 0.10 -13.08
C VAL A 27 -17.21 1.08 -12.65
N LYS A 28 -17.40 2.18 -13.39
CA LYS A 28 -18.47 3.15 -13.10
C LYS A 28 -19.87 2.59 -13.31
N GLU A 29 -20.04 1.71 -14.29
CA GLU A 29 -21.32 1.06 -14.59
C GLU A 29 -21.72 0.01 -13.55
N LEU A 30 -20.75 -0.58 -12.81
CA LEU A 30 -21.04 -1.51 -11.71
C LEU A 30 -21.86 -0.88 -10.58
N ASN A 31 -21.93 0.46 -10.51
CA ASN A 31 -22.71 1.25 -9.54
C ASN A 31 -22.51 0.79 -8.08
N ASN A 32 -21.28 0.38 -7.75
CA ASN A 32 -20.91 -0.03 -6.41
C ASN A 32 -20.03 1.04 -5.75
N VAL A 33 -20.48 1.55 -4.59
CA VAL A 33 -19.88 2.68 -3.85
C VAL A 33 -18.49 2.40 -3.27
N THR A 34 -18.00 1.17 -3.37
CA THR A 34 -16.69 0.74 -2.86
C THR A 34 -15.63 0.56 -3.92
N ASN A 35 -15.98 0.68 -5.21
CA ASN A 35 -15.07 0.36 -6.32
C ASN A 35 -14.62 1.63 -7.04
N ASP A 36 -13.48 2.17 -6.63
CA ASP A 36 -12.82 3.26 -7.36
C ASP A 36 -11.80 2.66 -8.33
N PRO A 37 -11.80 3.06 -9.63
CA PRO A 37 -10.73 2.65 -10.54
C PRO A 37 -9.41 3.28 -10.11
N ALA A 38 -8.29 2.74 -10.58
CA ALA A 38 -6.99 3.38 -10.47
C ALA A 38 -6.19 3.09 -11.73
N THR A 39 -5.39 4.06 -12.20
CA THR A 39 -4.40 3.75 -13.24
C THR A 39 -3.20 3.10 -12.59
N THR A 40 -2.72 2.01 -13.17
CA THR A 40 -1.64 1.19 -12.63
C THR A 40 -0.45 1.10 -13.60
N PRO A 41 0.25 2.20 -13.90
CA PRO A 41 1.51 2.10 -14.64
C PRO A 41 2.48 1.22 -13.83
N LYS A 42 2.95 0.12 -14.42
CA LYS A 42 3.68 -0.91 -13.65
C LYS A 42 4.88 -0.33 -12.88
N PHE A 43 5.77 0.35 -13.60
CA PHE A 43 6.87 1.16 -13.07
C PHE A 43 7.52 1.95 -14.21
N VAL A 44 8.17 3.07 -13.87
CA VAL A 44 8.70 4.04 -14.86
C VAL A 44 9.54 3.38 -15.97
N PRO A 45 10.51 2.47 -15.71
CA PRO A 45 11.26 1.80 -16.77
C PRO A 45 10.46 1.05 -17.85
N LYS A 46 9.21 0.65 -17.59
CA LYS A 46 8.37 -0.15 -18.51
C LYS A 46 7.29 0.65 -19.24
N CYS A 47 7.19 1.93 -18.93
CA CYS A 47 6.23 2.85 -19.53
C CYS A 47 7.02 4.00 -20.18
N ASP A 48 6.80 4.24 -21.46
CA ASP A 48 7.32 5.45 -22.09
C ASP A 48 6.63 6.72 -21.55
N PRO A 49 7.21 7.91 -21.79
CA PRO A 49 6.63 9.16 -21.30
C PRO A 49 5.23 9.44 -21.83
N GLU A 50 4.93 9.04 -23.08
CA GLU A 50 3.62 9.27 -23.70
C GLU A 50 2.52 8.51 -22.96
N LEU A 51 2.74 7.23 -22.67
CA LEU A 51 1.83 6.42 -21.87
C LEU A 51 1.67 6.97 -20.46
N LEU A 52 2.76 7.37 -19.79
CA LEU A 52 2.68 7.96 -18.44
C LEU A 52 1.85 9.26 -18.43
N MET A 53 2.03 10.12 -19.43
CA MET A 53 1.23 11.35 -19.57
C MET A 53 -0.25 11.04 -19.84
N GLY A 54 -0.53 10.08 -20.72
CA GLY A 54 -1.90 9.66 -21.02
C GLY A 54 -2.63 9.09 -19.81
N LEU A 55 -1.98 8.19 -19.04
CA LEU A 55 -2.55 7.62 -17.81
C LEU A 55 -2.78 8.71 -16.75
N SER A 56 -1.83 9.65 -16.60
CA SER A 56 -1.99 10.79 -15.71
C SER A 56 -3.19 11.66 -16.09
N TYR A 57 -3.36 11.95 -17.38
CA TYR A 57 -4.51 12.69 -17.89
C TYR A 57 -5.83 11.98 -17.56
N LEU A 58 -5.91 10.66 -17.75
CA LEU A 58 -7.11 9.88 -17.40
C LEU A 58 -7.42 9.94 -15.90
N ALA A 59 -6.41 9.83 -15.05
CA ALA A 59 -6.55 9.93 -13.59
C ALA A 59 -7.11 11.29 -13.17
N VAL A 60 -6.59 12.38 -13.73
CA VAL A 60 -7.11 13.73 -13.48
C VAL A 60 -8.53 13.91 -14.01
N LYS A 61 -8.80 13.50 -15.25
CA LYS A 61 -10.09 13.62 -15.94
C LYS A 61 -11.20 12.90 -15.16
N HIS A 62 -10.91 11.74 -14.61
CA HIS A 62 -11.89 10.88 -13.96
C HIS A 62 -11.81 10.87 -12.44
N LYS A 63 -10.88 11.62 -11.85
CA LYS A 63 -10.68 11.81 -10.39
C LYS A 63 -10.44 10.52 -9.63
N PHE A 64 -9.40 9.79 -10.01
CA PHE A 64 -9.03 8.56 -9.33
C PHE A 64 -7.53 8.47 -9.04
N ALA A 65 -7.13 7.48 -8.24
CA ALA A 65 -5.75 7.31 -7.78
C ALA A 65 -4.80 6.71 -8.84
N ILE A 66 -3.51 7.01 -8.71
CA ILE A 66 -2.45 6.36 -9.49
C ILE A 66 -1.68 5.44 -8.54
N LEU A 67 -1.50 4.17 -8.92
CA LEU A 67 -0.72 3.19 -8.17
C LEU A 67 0.47 2.73 -9.02
N LEU A 68 1.68 2.75 -8.46
CA LEU A 68 2.92 2.47 -9.20
C LEU A 68 4.01 1.94 -8.25
N HIS A 69 4.93 1.12 -8.75
CA HIS A 69 6.15 0.74 -8.01
C HIS A 69 7.26 1.78 -8.18
N VAL A 70 7.78 2.32 -7.07
CA VAL A 70 8.86 3.32 -7.06
C VAL A 70 10.03 2.83 -6.20
N ALA A 71 11.26 3.00 -6.69
CA ALA A 71 12.49 2.89 -5.88
C ALA A 71 12.66 1.56 -5.10
N GLU A 72 12.17 0.45 -5.66
CA GLU A 72 12.15 -0.87 -4.98
C GLU A 72 13.50 -1.60 -5.04
N HIS A 73 14.24 -1.46 -6.16
CA HIS A 73 15.57 -2.04 -6.33
C HIS A 73 16.64 -0.95 -6.43
N VAL A 74 17.88 -1.25 -6.02
CA VAL A 74 19.02 -0.31 -6.04
C VAL A 74 19.18 0.36 -7.41
N ASP A 75 19.03 -0.40 -8.49
CA ASP A 75 19.10 0.14 -9.86
C ASP A 75 18.01 1.17 -10.15
N GLY A 76 16.80 0.96 -9.62
CA GLY A 76 15.70 1.92 -9.72
C GLY A 76 15.94 3.19 -8.90
N VAL A 77 16.60 3.07 -7.74
CA VAL A 77 16.98 4.23 -6.90
C VAL A 77 18.08 5.05 -7.55
N LEU A 78 19.12 4.40 -8.09
CA LEU A 78 20.22 5.07 -8.78
C LEU A 78 19.71 5.87 -9.97
N TRP A 79 18.77 5.31 -10.74
CA TRP A 79 18.18 5.99 -11.88
C TRP A 79 17.30 7.20 -11.48
N GLY A 80 16.58 7.10 -10.36
CA GLY A 80 15.78 8.23 -9.84
C GLY A 80 16.62 9.38 -9.27
N LYS A 81 17.76 9.07 -8.61
CA LYS A 81 18.66 10.07 -8.03
C LYS A 81 19.38 10.94 -9.06
N GLU A 82 19.58 10.43 -10.27
CA GLU A 82 20.15 11.19 -11.38
C GLU A 82 19.19 12.27 -11.91
N LEU A 83 17.88 12.09 -11.73
CA LEU A 83 16.86 12.97 -12.28
C LEU A 83 16.52 14.15 -11.36
N GLU A 84 16.39 13.94 -10.05
CA GLU A 84 15.95 15.02 -9.12
C GLU A 84 16.57 14.87 -7.71
N PRO A 85 17.76 15.43 -7.45
CA PRO A 85 18.37 15.40 -6.13
C PRO A 85 17.69 16.40 -5.16
N GLY A 86 17.29 15.93 -3.98
CA GLY A 86 16.98 16.81 -2.83
C GLY A 86 15.50 17.02 -2.48
N CYS A 87 14.57 16.23 -3.03
CA CYS A 87 13.18 16.30 -2.59
C CYS A 87 13.03 15.79 -1.14
N VAL A 88 12.51 16.66 -0.26
CA VAL A 88 11.98 16.30 1.05
C VAL A 88 10.47 16.19 0.90
N PHE A 89 9.93 14.98 1.03
CA PHE A 89 8.50 14.76 0.95
C PHE A 89 7.92 14.56 2.36
N ASN A 90 6.85 15.29 2.66
CA ASN A 90 5.97 14.92 3.76
C ASN A 90 5.00 13.85 3.23
N THR A 91 5.36 12.59 3.42
CA THR A 91 4.68 11.45 2.78
C THR A 91 3.80 10.72 3.79
N PHE A 92 2.54 10.47 3.41
CA PHE A 92 1.70 9.52 4.12
C PHE A 92 2.15 8.09 3.78
N SER A 93 2.28 7.25 4.79
CA SER A 93 2.79 5.88 4.64
C SER A 93 1.80 4.86 5.16
N GLY A 94 1.62 3.79 4.40
CA GLY A 94 0.87 2.60 4.76
C GLY A 94 1.70 1.32 4.68
N LEU A 95 1.11 0.20 5.08
CA LEU A 95 1.67 -1.13 4.81
C LEU A 95 0.86 -1.82 3.70
N GLY A 96 1.56 -2.58 2.87
CA GLY A 96 0.98 -3.48 1.88
C GLY A 96 1.64 -4.84 1.98
N SER A 97 0.92 -5.89 1.58
CA SER A 97 1.48 -7.25 1.52
C SER A 97 2.34 -7.47 0.28
N ASP A 98 2.10 -6.71 -0.80
CA ASP A 98 2.79 -6.86 -2.08
C ASP A 98 2.87 -8.33 -2.56
N ILE A 99 1.73 -9.01 -2.63
CA ILE A 99 1.70 -10.39 -3.15
C ILE A 99 1.99 -10.33 -4.66
N SER A 100 2.93 -11.11 -5.21
CA SER A 100 3.69 -12.22 -4.60
C SER A 100 5.16 -11.90 -4.26
N GLY A 101 5.51 -10.62 -4.13
CA GLY A 101 6.80 -10.18 -3.59
C GLY A 101 7.01 -10.65 -2.15
N ASP A 102 5.97 -10.55 -1.32
CA ASP A 102 5.88 -11.30 -0.06
C ASP A 102 5.10 -12.61 -0.23
N TYR A 103 5.31 -13.55 0.69
CA TYR A 103 4.63 -14.84 0.73
C TYR A 103 3.32 -14.82 1.53
N SER A 104 3.07 -13.76 2.31
CA SER A 104 1.95 -13.70 3.25
C SER A 104 0.93 -12.62 2.85
N PRO A 105 -0.36 -12.96 2.64
CA PRO A 105 -1.41 -11.97 2.37
C PRO A 105 -1.81 -11.19 3.64
N SER A 106 -1.21 -11.48 4.79
CA SER A 106 -1.59 -10.89 6.06
C SER A 106 -0.95 -9.53 6.28
N LEU A 107 -1.79 -8.55 6.62
CA LEU A 107 -1.32 -7.24 7.07
C LEU A 107 -0.69 -7.31 8.48
N LEU A 108 -1.08 -8.25 9.34
CA LEU A 108 -0.39 -8.50 10.61
C LEU A 108 1.04 -8.99 10.40
N GLN A 109 1.29 -9.73 9.31
CA GLN A 109 2.63 -10.14 8.92
C GLN A 109 3.43 -8.92 8.44
N ALA A 110 2.88 -8.10 7.54
CA ALA A 110 3.49 -6.84 7.11
C ALA A 110 3.84 -5.91 8.30
N GLN A 111 3.00 -5.87 9.34
CA GLN A 111 3.32 -5.14 10.58
C GLN A 111 4.55 -5.69 11.29
N ARG A 112 4.66 -7.02 11.45
CA ARG A 112 5.83 -7.64 12.08
C ARG A 112 7.08 -7.35 11.27
N ASP A 113 7.00 -7.47 9.96
CA ASP A 113 8.12 -7.24 9.07
C ASP A 113 8.56 -5.77 9.09
N SER A 114 7.63 -4.81 9.13
CA SER A 114 7.95 -3.38 9.32
C SER A 114 8.75 -3.11 10.62
N ILE A 115 8.39 -3.78 11.71
CA ILE A 115 9.11 -3.67 12.99
C ILE A 115 10.49 -4.28 12.86
N LEU A 116 10.62 -5.47 12.25
CA LEU A 116 11.90 -6.16 12.09
C LEU A 116 12.85 -5.39 11.15
N CYS A 117 12.37 -4.94 10.00
CA CYS A 117 13.14 -4.18 9.01
C CYS A 117 13.61 -2.81 9.54
N SER A 118 12.91 -2.22 10.51
CA SER A 118 13.35 -0.96 11.13
C SER A 118 14.51 -1.12 12.14
N LYS A 119 14.75 -2.33 12.67
CA LYS A 119 15.78 -2.55 13.70
C LYS A 119 17.20 -2.31 13.20
N PRO A 120 17.64 -2.85 12.05
CA PRO A 120 18.98 -2.57 11.53
C PRO A 120 19.26 -1.07 11.40
N LEU A 121 18.27 -0.28 10.95
CA LEU A 121 18.39 1.17 10.85
C LEU A 121 18.61 1.84 12.22
N ALA A 122 17.89 1.40 13.25
CA ALA A 122 18.08 1.89 14.60
C ALA A 122 19.48 1.56 15.16
N PHE A 123 20.01 0.36 14.86
CA PHE A 123 21.37 -0.03 15.24
C PHE A 123 22.43 0.79 14.51
N GLU A 124 22.30 0.93 13.18
CA GLU A 124 23.25 1.68 12.34
C GLU A 124 23.34 3.14 12.77
N THR A 125 22.19 3.76 13.07
CA THR A 125 22.10 5.17 13.42
C THR A 125 22.26 5.46 14.91
N GLN A 126 22.39 4.41 15.74
CA GLN A 126 22.38 4.49 17.21
C GLN A 126 21.18 5.28 17.75
N ASN A 127 20.05 5.28 17.05
CA ASN A 127 18.85 6.01 17.41
C ASN A 127 17.64 5.06 17.46
N ASN A 128 17.21 4.74 18.69
CA ASN A 128 16.05 3.89 18.94
C ASN A 128 14.73 4.49 18.45
N GLU A 129 14.63 5.81 18.26
CA GLU A 129 13.43 6.47 17.73
C GLU A 129 13.15 6.10 16.27
N LYS A 130 14.17 5.62 15.54
CA LYS A 130 14.02 5.11 14.17
C LYS A 130 13.43 3.71 14.10
N GLN A 131 13.32 3.02 15.23
CA GLN A 131 12.68 1.71 15.27
C GLN A 131 11.17 1.85 15.33
N THR A 132 10.47 1.23 14.37
CA THR A 132 9.01 1.13 14.37
C THR A 132 8.55 0.28 15.55
N ASN A 133 7.70 0.84 16.40
CA ASN A 133 7.06 0.12 17.50
C ASN A 133 5.68 -0.44 17.10
N SER A 134 5.06 -1.23 17.99
CA SER A 134 3.78 -1.89 17.72
C SER A 134 2.63 -0.94 17.41
N GLN A 135 2.58 0.22 18.07
CA GLN A 135 1.53 1.21 17.85
C GLN A 135 1.73 1.93 16.51
N GLN A 136 2.98 2.26 16.14
CA GLN A 136 3.31 2.81 14.83
C GLN A 136 2.99 1.82 13.71
N ALA A 137 3.37 0.55 13.86
CA ALA A 137 3.02 -0.48 12.88
C ALA A 137 1.49 -0.64 12.74
N PHE A 138 0.74 -0.53 13.83
CA PHE A 138 -0.72 -0.54 13.79
C PHE A 138 -1.33 0.68 13.12
N TYR A 139 -0.77 1.86 13.36
CA TYR A 139 -1.12 3.07 12.63
C TYR A 139 -0.90 2.90 11.13
N LEU A 140 0.28 2.44 10.70
CA LEU A 140 0.60 2.24 9.28
C LEU A 140 -0.33 1.21 8.61
N ALA A 141 -0.75 0.17 9.35
CA ALA A 141 -1.70 -0.84 8.86
C ALA A 141 -3.17 -0.39 8.86
N THR A 142 -3.48 0.78 9.44
CA THR A 142 -4.85 1.30 9.55
C THR A 142 -4.90 2.73 9.03
N LEU A 143 -4.92 3.72 9.92
CA LEU A 143 -5.10 5.13 9.58
C LEU A 143 -4.00 5.67 8.64
N GLY A 144 -2.74 5.27 8.83
CA GLY A 144 -1.63 5.68 7.95
C GLY A 144 -1.81 5.20 6.51
N GLY A 145 -2.24 3.94 6.32
CA GLY A 145 -2.54 3.42 4.99
C GLY A 145 -3.75 4.11 4.35
N VAL A 146 -4.78 4.39 5.14
CA VAL A 146 -5.97 5.10 4.66
C VAL A 146 -5.65 6.55 4.28
N GLN A 147 -4.80 7.25 5.02
CA GLN A 147 -4.28 8.58 4.64
C GLN A 147 -3.45 8.52 3.36
N ALA A 148 -2.63 7.48 3.18
CA ALA A 148 -1.87 7.29 1.96
C ALA A 148 -2.77 7.08 0.73
N LEU A 149 -3.99 6.55 0.94
CA LEU A 149 -5.01 6.38 -0.09
C LEU A 149 -5.95 7.59 -0.24
N GLY A 150 -5.86 8.62 0.62
CA GLY A 150 -6.78 9.77 0.61
C GLY A 150 -8.22 9.43 1.05
N LEU A 151 -8.39 8.36 1.83
CA LEU A 151 -9.68 7.82 2.26
C LEU A 151 -9.97 8.07 3.75
N GLU A 152 -9.17 8.90 4.43
CA GLU A 152 -9.22 9.11 5.89
C GLU A 152 -10.51 9.76 6.38
N HIS A 153 -11.23 10.44 5.48
CA HIS A 153 -12.54 11.00 5.75
C HIS A 153 -13.65 9.94 5.74
N LYS A 154 -13.40 8.75 5.18
CA LYS A 154 -14.40 7.70 4.96
C LYS A 154 -14.20 6.50 5.88
N ILE A 155 -12.95 6.03 6.05
CA ILE A 155 -12.62 4.81 6.80
C ILE A 155 -11.38 5.00 7.69
N GLY A 156 -10.95 3.93 8.35
CA GLY A 156 -9.64 3.82 8.97
C GLY A 156 -9.60 4.06 10.47
N ASN A 157 -10.66 4.59 11.09
CA ASN A 157 -10.84 4.68 12.55
C ASN A 157 -12.32 4.74 12.97
N PHE A 158 -12.59 4.78 14.28
CA PHE A 158 -13.94 4.80 14.85
C PHE A 158 -14.45 6.23 15.15
N GLU A 159 -14.35 7.13 14.18
CA GLU A 159 -14.93 8.48 14.28
C GLU A 159 -16.38 8.51 13.78
N ILE A 160 -17.21 9.36 14.39
CA ILE A 160 -18.60 9.56 13.98
C ILE A 160 -18.62 10.10 12.54
N GLY A 161 -19.42 9.46 11.69
CA GLY A 161 -19.58 9.83 10.28
C GLY A 161 -18.77 8.97 9.30
N LYS A 162 -17.85 8.13 9.79
CA LYS A 162 -17.11 7.16 8.97
C LYS A 162 -17.85 5.84 8.82
N GLU A 163 -17.49 5.08 7.79
CA GLU A 163 -17.99 3.72 7.57
C GLU A 163 -17.38 2.75 8.59
N PHE A 164 -18.14 1.70 8.93
CA PHE A 164 -17.76 0.74 9.96
C PHE A 164 -16.94 -0.43 9.40
N ASP A 165 -15.71 -0.12 8.99
CA ASP A 165 -14.72 -1.12 8.57
C ASP A 165 -13.94 -1.63 9.79
N ALA A 166 -14.38 -2.78 10.32
CA ALA A 166 -13.88 -3.29 11.59
C ALA A 166 -13.64 -4.81 11.57
N ILE A 167 -12.69 -5.25 12.38
CA ILE A 167 -12.42 -6.67 12.65
C ILE A 167 -12.66 -6.98 14.13
N LEU A 168 -13.47 -8.00 14.41
CA LEU A 168 -13.63 -8.52 15.77
C LEU A 168 -12.52 -9.54 16.07
N ILE A 169 -11.67 -9.23 17.03
CA ILE A 169 -10.54 -10.10 17.40
C ILE A 169 -10.90 -10.89 18.67
N ASN A 170 -10.87 -12.22 18.57
CA ASN A 170 -10.98 -13.11 19.72
C ASN A 170 -9.58 -13.67 20.10
N PRO A 171 -8.89 -13.12 21.11
CA PRO A 171 -7.55 -13.55 21.48
C PRO A 171 -7.51 -14.91 22.21
N ASN A 172 -8.66 -15.43 22.62
CA ASN A 172 -8.76 -16.66 23.41
C ASN A 172 -9.18 -17.87 22.55
N GLN A 173 -9.46 -17.64 21.26
CA GLN A 173 -9.83 -18.72 20.35
C GLN A 173 -8.57 -19.53 20.01
N GLN A 174 -8.52 -20.78 20.47
CA GLN A 174 -7.49 -21.72 20.05
C GLN A 174 -7.83 -22.21 18.64
N ILE A 175 -7.22 -21.58 17.64
CA ILE A 175 -7.30 -22.06 16.27
C ILE A 175 -6.12 -23.00 16.07
N GLU A 176 -6.38 -24.32 16.03
CA GLU A 176 -5.34 -25.33 15.82
C GLU A 176 -4.74 -25.27 14.40
N LYS A 177 -5.49 -24.74 13.42
CA LYS A 177 -5.06 -24.54 12.03
C LYS A 177 -5.75 -23.33 11.42
N SER A 178 -5.00 -22.23 11.28
CA SER A 178 -5.37 -21.14 10.38
C SER A 178 -4.35 -21.09 9.25
N SER A 179 -4.81 -20.91 8.01
CA SER A 179 -3.91 -20.76 6.86
C SER A 179 -3.10 -19.46 6.93
N PHE A 180 -3.59 -18.46 7.67
CA PHE A 180 -2.96 -17.14 7.86
C PHE A 180 -3.26 -16.61 9.27
N ASP A 181 -2.40 -15.76 9.83
CA ASP A 181 -2.66 -15.01 11.10
C ASP A 181 -2.87 -15.83 12.38
N VAL A 182 -1.97 -16.78 12.64
CA VAL A 182 -1.89 -17.45 13.94
C VAL A 182 -1.28 -16.51 14.98
N LEU A 183 -2.09 -16.15 15.98
CA LEU A 183 -1.68 -15.39 17.16
C LEU A 183 -1.39 -16.36 18.31
N TYR A 184 -0.12 -16.53 18.70
CA TYR A 184 0.24 -17.48 19.78
C TYR A 184 -0.11 -16.97 21.19
N PRO A 185 -0.79 -17.77 22.04
CA PRO A 185 -1.45 -17.32 23.28
C PRO A 185 -0.60 -16.50 24.26
N ARG A 186 0.72 -16.76 24.36
CA ARG A 186 1.60 -16.09 25.35
C ARG A 186 1.97 -14.64 25.01
N PHE A 187 1.84 -14.21 23.75
CA PHE A 187 2.26 -12.87 23.30
C PHE A 187 1.09 -11.92 22.99
N ASN A 188 -0.11 -12.45 22.79
CA ASN A 188 -1.21 -11.72 22.14
C ASN A 188 -1.85 -10.62 22.99
N ARG A 189 -2.08 -10.86 24.28
CA ARG A 189 -2.89 -9.94 25.10
C ARG A 189 -2.22 -8.57 25.25
N ARG A 190 -0.89 -8.54 25.34
CA ARG A 190 -0.10 -7.29 25.48
C ARG A 190 0.05 -6.54 24.16
N TYR A 191 0.06 -7.24 23.03
CA TYR A 191 0.13 -6.62 21.71
C TYR A 191 -1.25 -6.06 21.30
N LEU A 192 -2.31 -6.87 21.39
CA LEU A 192 -3.68 -6.47 21.04
C LEU A 192 -4.25 -5.40 21.97
N SER A 193 -3.92 -5.41 23.27
CA SER A 193 -4.35 -4.34 24.19
C SER A 193 -3.77 -2.97 23.81
N LYS A 194 -2.59 -2.93 23.20
CA LYS A 194 -2.00 -1.68 22.70
C LYS A 194 -2.69 -1.16 21.44
N MET A 195 -3.29 -2.06 20.65
CA MET A 195 -4.05 -1.69 19.44
C MET A 195 -5.39 -1.07 19.79
N VAL A 196 -6.10 -1.60 20.79
CA VAL A 196 -7.40 -1.04 21.23
C VAL A 196 -7.24 0.35 21.86
N LEU A 197 -6.10 0.62 22.51
CA LEU A 197 -5.84 1.88 23.20
C LEU A 197 -5.30 3.01 22.31
N SER A 198 -4.76 2.70 21.12
CA SER A 198 -4.21 3.72 20.20
C SER A 198 -5.29 4.45 19.39
N TRP A 199 -6.56 4.10 19.57
CA TRP A 199 -7.70 4.74 18.90
C TRP A 199 -8.30 5.91 19.69
N ARG A 200 -7.81 6.16 20.92
CA ARG A 200 -8.22 7.29 21.77
C ARG A 200 -7.28 8.47 21.61
#